data_AF-A0A1C5RBN1-F1
#
_entry.id   AF-A0A1C5RBN1-F1
#
_cell.length_a   1.000
_cell.length_b   1.000
_cell.length_c   1.000
_cell.angle_alpha   90.00
_cell.angle_beta   90.00
_cell.angle_gamma   90.00
#
_symmetry.space_group_name_H-M   'P 1'
#
loop_
_entity.id
_entity.type
_entity.pdbx_description
1 polymer ?
#
loop_
_entity_poly.entity_id
_entity_poly.type
_entity_poly.pdbx_seq_one_letter_code
_entity_poly.pdbx_strand_id
1 'polypeptide(L)'
;MADFLNAIIPNVMSKPDELLESFGQTIYMVIVSGAISMVFGLFFGIVLTATAPKGVLKNKVVFNILDKLVNIFRSIPFVILLTALIPLTRMVVGTAIGTKGAILPLIFGTVPFFTRQIESALAEVDYGLIEAAESMGNSPWEIIFRVYLKESVPGIVRAMQITFISLVGLTAMAGAVGGGGLGDFAIRYGHSRGQTDVTYVTVIIILIMVSIIQSTGSYVIKKTTH
;
A
#
# COMPACT_ATOMS: atom_id res chain seq x y z
N MET A 1 -23.92 29.31 3.31
CA MET A 1 -23.26 27.99 3.47
C MET A 1 -21.92 28.13 4.18
N ALA A 2 -21.07 29.11 3.82
CA ALA A 2 -19.82 29.40 4.54
C ALA A 2 -20.03 29.74 6.04
N ASP A 3 -21.05 30.53 6.39
CA ASP A 3 -21.31 30.92 7.80
C ASP A 3 -21.75 29.73 8.68
N PHE A 4 -22.48 28.78 8.08
CA PHE A 4 -22.87 27.54 8.76
C PHE A 4 -21.67 26.62 9.01
N LEU A 5 -20.77 26.50 8.03
CA LEU A 5 -19.53 25.74 8.20
C LEU A 5 -18.59 26.42 9.19
N ASN A 6 -18.50 27.75 9.20
CA ASN A 6 -17.75 28.49 10.22
C ASN A 6 -18.28 28.26 11.64
N ALA A 7 -19.59 28.05 11.80
CA ALA A 7 -20.18 27.75 13.11
C ALA A 7 -19.86 26.33 13.60
N ILE A 8 -19.64 25.36 12.69
CA ILE A 8 -19.47 23.95 13.04
C ILE A 8 -17.99 23.52 13.04
N ILE A 9 -17.19 24.05 12.11
CA ILE A 9 -15.77 23.70 11.90
C ILE A 9 -14.89 24.96 11.76
N PRO A 10 -14.88 25.86 12.75
CA PRO A 10 -14.21 27.16 12.66
C PRO A 10 -12.70 27.05 12.40
N ASN A 11 -12.01 26.06 12.97
CA ASN A 11 -10.56 25.94 12.81
C ASN A 11 -10.19 25.40 11.43
N VAL A 12 -11.02 24.54 10.84
CA VAL A 12 -10.85 24.06 9.47
C VAL A 12 -11.09 25.19 8.48
N MET A 13 -12.15 25.97 8.67
CA MET A 13 -12.47 27.09 7.79
C MET A 13 -11.46 28.23 7.85
N SER A 14 -10.68 28.31 8.93
CA SER A 14 -9.54 29.23 9.01
C SER A 14 -8.32 28.78 8.19
N LYS A 15 -8.27 27.52 7.74
CA LYS A 15 -7.11 26.91 7.04
C LYS A 15 -7.51 26.01 5.86
N PRO A 16 -8.35 26.48 4.92
CA PRO A 16 -8.78 25.66 3.79
C PRO A 16 -7.61 25.27 2.88
N ASP A 17 -6.67 26.19 2.66
CA ASP A 17 -5.54 25.96 1.75
C ASP A 17 -4.59 24.88 2.28
N GLU A 18 -4.30 24.90 3.59
CA GLU A 18 -3.46 23.88 4.23
C GLU A 18 -4.11 22.50 4.21
N LEU A 19 -5.43 22.42 4.41
CA LEU A 19 -6.15 21.16 4.31
C LEU A 19 -6.09 20.60 2.88
N LEU A 20 -6.29 21.45 1.87
CA LEU A 20 -6.21 21.06 0.46
C LEU A 20 -4.78 20.63 0.08
N GLU A 21 -3.76 21.33 0.56
CA GLU A 21 -2.37 20.95 0.36
C GLU A 21 -2.08 19.58 0.99
N SER A 22 -2.45 19.39 2.26
CA SER A 22 -2.30 18.11 2.97
C SER A 22 -3.07 16.97 2.30
N PHE A 23 -4.25 17.23 1.77
CA PHE A 23 -4.99 16.25 0.96
C PHE A 23 -4.20 15.87 -0.29
N GLY A 24 -3.70 16.85 -1.05
CA GLY A 24 -2.88 16.64 -2.24
C GLY A 24 -1.60 15.86 -1.95
N GLN A 25 -0.92 16.19 -0.85
CA GLN A 25 0.27 15.47 -0.38
C GLN A 25 -0.04 14.00 -0.06
N THR A 26 -1.15 13.70 0.62
CA THR A 26 -1.56 12.31 0.88
C THR A 26 -1.85 11.56 -0.40
N ILE A 27 -2.61 12.15 -1.33
CA ILE A 27 -2.89 11.54 -2.64
C ILE A 27 -1.59 11.26 -3.40
N TYR A 28 -0.67 12.21 -3.42
CA TYR A 28 0.64 12.05 -4.08
C TYR A 28 1.46 10.91 -3.46
N MET A 29 1.54 10.84 -2.12
CA MET A 29 2.24 9.74 -1.43
C MET A 29 1.64 8.38 -1.75
N VAL A 30 0.31 8.27 -1.72
CA VAL A 30 -0.43 7.02 -1.98
C VAL A 30 -0.24 6.58 -3.42
N ILE A 31 -0.37 7.48 -4.39
CA ILE A 31 -0.24 7.14 -5.81
C ILE A 31 1.20 6.74 -6.14
N VAL A 32 2.19 7.56 -5.78
CA VAL A 32 3.59 7.31 -6.15
C VAL A 32 4.13 6.07 -5.45
N SER A 33 3.98 6.00 -4.12
CA SER A 33 4.47 4.85 -3.36
C SER A 33 3.68 3.60 -3.69
N GLY A 34 2.36 3.72 -3.90
CA GLY A 34 1.49 2.61 -4.27
C GLY A 34 1.81 2.03 -5.64
N ALA A 35 2.03 2.87 -6.65
CA ALA A 35 2.39 2.41 -8.00
C ALA A 35 3.73 1.66 -8.01
N ILE A 36 4.76 2.22 -7.36
CA ILE A 36 6.07 1.57 -7.24
C ILE A 36 5.94 0.26 -6.46
N SER A 37 5.23 0.30 -5.33
CA SER A 37 5.04 -0.89 -4.49
C SER A 37 4.24 -1.96 -5.20
N MET A 38 3.31 -1.59 -6.08
CA MET A 38 2.54 -2.54 -6.86
C MET A 38 3.44 -3.33 -7.82
N VAL A 39 4.31 -2.63 -8.55
CA VAL A 39 5.22 -3.28 -9.50
C VAL A 39 6.16 -4.25 -8.77
N PHE A 40 6.84 -3.78 -7.72
CA PHE A 40 7.80 -4.61 -6.99
C PHE A 40 7.12 -5.71 -6.18
N GLY A 41 6.02 -5.42 -5.49
CA GLY A 41 5.32 -6.41 -4.67
C GLY A 41 4.65 -7.49 -5.52
N LEU A 42 4.09 -7.16 -6.69
CA LEU A 42 3.59 -8.14 -7.64
C LEU A 42 4.73 -9.03 -8.16
N PHE A 43 5.84 -8.42 -8.58
CA PHE A 43 7.01 -9.15 -9.07
C PHE A 43 7.55 -10.12 -8.01
N PHE A 44 7.82 -9.64 -6.79
CA PHE A 44 8.33 -10.49 -5.72
C PHE A 44 7.31 -11.53 -5.26
N GLY A 45 6.01 -11.21 -5.27
CA GLY A 45 4.95 -12.17 -4.95
C GLY A 45 4.91 -13.34 -5.93
N ILE A 46 4.99 -13.05 -7.24
CA ILE A 46 5.08 -14.06 -8.29
C ILE A 46 6.33 -14.92 -8.11
N VAL A 47 7.50 -14.30 -7.90
CA VAL A 47 8.77 -15.03 -7.72
C VAL A 47 8.68 -15.95 -6.50
N LEU A 48 8.12 -15.46 -5.40
CA LEU A 48 8.01 -16.24 -4.17
C LEU A 48 7.05 -17.43 -4.35
N THR A 49 5.89 -17.24 -4.98
CA THR A 49 4.97 -18.35 -5.31
C THR A 49 5.59 -19.34 -6.30
N ALA A 50 6.23 -18.87 -7.37
CA ALA A 50 6.80 -19.74 -8.39
C ALA A 50 7.98 -20.57 -7.85
N THR A 51 8.77 -20.01 -6.94
CA THR A 51 9.95 -20.70 -6.36
C THR A 51 9.64 -21.51 -5.10
N ALA A 52 8.41 -21.43 -4.58
CA ALA A 52 7.95 -22.21 -3.44
C ALA A 52 8.11 -23.72 -3.66
N PRO A 53 8.12 -24.56 -2.60
CA PRO A 53 8.28 -26.01 -2.72
C PRO A 53 7.26 -26.70 -3.64
N LYS A 54 6.05 -26.15 -3.73
CA LYS A 54 4.96 -26.59 -4.61
C LYS A 54 4.78 -25.70 -5.85
N GLY A 55 5.67 -24.72 -6.06
CA GLY A 55 5.63 -23.82 -7.21
C GLY A 55 6.22 -24.47 -8.47
N VAL A 56 6.07 -23.79 -9.61
CA VAL A 56 6.50 -24.28 -10.93
C VAL A 56 8.02 -24.24 -11.17
N LEU A 57 8.77 -23.41 -10.43
CA LEU A 57 10.24 -23.29 -10.55
C LEU A 57 11.01 -24.03 -9.44
N LYS A 58 10.39 -24.29 -8.29
CA LYS A 58 10.94 -25.11 -7.17
C LYS A 58 12.36 -24.72 -6.68
N ASN A 59 12.71 -23.43 -6.71
CA ASN A 59 14.02 -22.95 -6.26
C ASN A 59 14.03 -22.59 -4.77
N LYS A 60 14.42 -23.57 -3.93
CA LYS A 60 14.49 -23.41 -2.46
C LYS A 60 15.40 -22.27 -2.00
N VAL A 61 16.49 -21.98 -2.72
CA VAL A 61 17.45 -20.95 -2.31
C VAL A 61 16.81 -19.57 -2.48
N VAL A 62 16.25 -19.29 -3.66
CA VAL A 62 15.57 -18.01 -3.95
C VAL A 62 14.38 -17.82 -3.02
N PHE A 63 13.55 -18.85 -2.84
CA PHE A 63 12.41 -18.81 -1.94
C PHE A 63 12.81 -18.45 -0.52
N ASN A 64 13.78 -19.16 0.07
CA ASN A 64 14.19 -18.94 1.45
C ASN A 64 14.83 -17.57 1.67
N ILE A 65 15.59 -17.04 0.71
CA ILE A 65 16.18 -15.70 0.82
C ILE A 65 15.07 -14.65 0.76
N LEU A 66 14.19 -14.74 -0.23
CA LEU A 66 13.14 -13.74 -0.44
C LEU A 66 12.10 -13.76 0.68
N ASP A 67 11.64 -14.94 1.12
CA ASP A 67 10.70 -15.09 2.24
C ASP A 67 11.29 -14.49 3.53
N LYS A 68 12.56 -14.77 3.84
CA LYS A 68 13.24 -14.17 5.00
C LYS A 68 13.31 -12.65 4.89
N LEU A 69 13.70 -12.11 3.73
CA LEU A 69 13.76 -10.66 3.53
C LEU A 69 12.38 -10.02 3.72
N VAL A 70 11.34 -10.57 3.09
CA VAL A 70 9.97 -10.10 3.20
C VAL A 70 9.51 -10.12 4.67
N ASN A 71 9.75 -11.23 5.38
CA ASN A 71 9.35 -11.35 6.77
C ASN A 71 10.11 -10.38 7.70
N ILE A 72 11.43 -10.18 7.49
CA ILE A 72 12.22 -9.21 8.26
C ILE A 72 11.63 -7.81 8.15
N PHE A 73 11.40 -7.31 6.93
CA PHE A 73 10.86 -5.95 6.76
C PHE A 73 9.44 -5.82 7.31
N ARG A 74 8.60 -6.86 7.19
CA ARG A 74 7.23 -6.86 7.76
C ARG A 74 7.22 -6.86 9.29
N SER A 75 8.23 -7.46 9.93
CA SER A 75 8.32 -7.50 11.39
C SER A 75 8.73 -6.16 12.00
N ILE A 76 9.32 -5.24 11.21
CA ILE A 76 9.72 -3.91 11.71
C ILE A 76 8.49 -3.00 11.71
N PRO A 77 8.08 -2.45 12.87
CA PRO A 77 7.00 -1.45 12.91
C PRO A 77 7.31 -0.26 12.00
N PHE A 78 6.32 0.21 11.24
CA PHE A 78 6.53 1.21 10.20
C PHE A 78 7.20 2.51 10.71
N VAL A 79 6.82 2.99 11.90
CA VAL A 79 7.43 4.19 12.51
C VAL A 79 8.94 3.99 12.77
N ILE A 80 9.35 2.79 13.18
CA ILE A 80 10.76 2.44 13.39
C ILE A 80 11.46 2.33 12.03
N LEU A 81 10.83 1.68 11.04
CA LEU A 81 11.38 1.56 9.70
C LEU A 81 11.63 2.94 9.06
N LEU A 82 10.69 3.87 9.23
CA LEU A 82 10.78 5.22 8.69
C LEU A 82 12.00 5.96 9.22
N THR A 83 12.21 5.91 10.53
CA THR A 83 13.38 6.56 11.16
C THR A 83 14.69 5.84 10.84
N ALA A 84 14.69 4.51 10.79
CA ALA A 84 15.86 3.71 10.41
C ALA A 84 16.33 3.98 8.97
N LEU A 85 15.39 4.32 8.06
CA LEU A 85 15.69 4.60 6.66
C LEU A 85 16.16 6.05 6.40
N ILE A 86 16.17 6.95 7.39
CA ILE A 86 16.60 8.35 7.22
C ILE A 86 17.92 8.50 6.45
N PRO A 87 19.01 7.77 6.76
CA PRO A 87 20.28 7.91 6.03
C PRO A 87 20.13 7.54 4.55
N LEU A 88 19.42 6.45 4.26
CA LEU A 88 19.17 5.99 2.90
C LEU A 88 18.27 6.97 2.14
N THR A 89 17.20 7.47 2.78
CA THR A 89 16.29 8.46 2.21
C THR A 89 17.03 9.74 1.84
N ARG A 90 17.93 10.23 2.70
CA ARG A 90 18.76 11.42 2.37
C ARG A 90 19.69 11.15 1.19
N MET A 91 20.28 9.97 1.11
CA MET A 91 21.17 9.61 0.00
C MET A 91 20.43 9.54 -1.35
N VAL A 92 19.22 8.96 -1.37
CA VAL A 92 18.46 8.72 -2.61
C VAL A 92 17.61 9.93 -3.01
N VAL A 93 16.97 10.59 -2.05
CA VAL A 93 15.95 11.63 -2.29
C VAL A 93 16.48 13.04 -1.95
N GLY A 94 17.62 13.14 -1.25
CA GLY A 94 18.20 14.42 -0.82
C GLY A 94 17.58 15.03 0.44
N THR A 95 16.46 14.48 0.93
CA THR A 95 15.78 14.93 2.16
C THR A 95 15.12 13.77 2.89
N ALA A 96 14.97 13.87 4.21
CA ALA A 96 14.21 12.94 5.04
C ALA A 96 12.92 13.53 5.61
N ILE A 97 12.59 14.78 5.25
CA ILE A 97 11.42 15.51 5.74
C ILE A 97 10.53 15.86 4.54
N GLY A 98 9.24 15.97 4.81
CA GLY A 98 8.19 16.29 3.86
C GLY A 98 7.81 15.10 3.00
N THR A 99 6.90 15.36 2.07
CA THR A 99 6.28 14.35 1.21
C THR A 99 7.31 13.55 0.41
N LYS A 100 8.36 14.21 -0.08
CA LYS A 100 9.46 13.54 -0.80
C LYS A 100 10.22 12.57 0.11
N GLY A 101 10.55 12.99 1.33
CA GLY A 101 11.26 12.15 2.30
C GLY A 101 10.44 10.95 2.78
N ALA A 102 9.11 11.03 2.75
CA ALA A 102 8.23 9.94 3.17
C ALA A 102 8.09 8.82 2.13
N ILE A 103 8.26 9.10 0.83
CA ILE A 103 8.03 8.12 -0.26
C ILE A 103 8.89 6.87 -0.09
N LEU A 104 10.19 7.03 0.17
CA LEU A 104 11.09 5.88 0.21
C LEU A 104 10.72 4.93 1.37
N PRO A 105 10.55 5.38 2.63
CA PRO A 105 10.01 4.55 3.69
C PRO A 105 8.67 3.90 3.38
N LEU A 106 7.73 4.63 2.74
CA LEU A 106 6.43 4.10 2.35
C LEU A 106 6.57 2.91 1.39
N ILE A 107 7.48 3.00 0.41
CA ILE A 107 7.76 1.88 -0.51
C ILE A 107 8.33 0.68 0.25
N PHE A 108 9.33 0.90 1.11
CA PHE A 108 9.94 -0.19 1.89
C PHE A 108 8.98 -0.84 2.88
N GLY A 109 8.02 -0.09 3.43
CA GLY A 109 6.95 -0.65 4.27
C GLY A 109 5.89 -1.40 3.48
N THR A 110 5.58 -0.93 2.26
CA THR A 110 4.45 -1.44 1.46
C THR A 110 4.82 -2.62 0.59
N VAL A 111 6.02 -2.65 -0.03
CA VAL A 111 6.45 -3.75 -0.90
C VAL A 111 6.39 -5.11 -0.21
N PRO A 112 7.00 -5.31 0.98
CA PRO A 112 6.99 -6.62 1.64
C PRO A 112 5.59 -7.06 2.05
N PHE A 113 4.77 -6.10 2.51
CA PHE A 113 3.37 -6.36 2.82
C PHE A 113 2.62 -6.81 1.57
N PHE A 114 2.75 -6.10 0.45
CA PHE A 114 2.06 -6.42 -0.78
C PHE A 114 2.55 -7.74 -1.41
N THR A 115 3.85 -8.01 -1.36
CA THR A 115 4.44 -9.30 -1.79
C THR A 115 3.73 -10.48 -1.14
N ARG A 116 3.49 -10.42 0.17
CA ARG A 116 2.80 -11.50 0.91
C ARG A 116 1.33 -11.60 0.54
N GLN A 117 0.66 -10.48 0.30
CA GLN A 117 -0.73 -10.47 -0.15
C GLN A 117 -0.88 -11.09 -1.55
N ILE A 118 0.05 -10.81 -2.46
CA ILE A 118 0.10 -11.43 -3.79
C ILE A 118 0.39 -12.91 -3.68
N GLU A 119 1.40 -13.33 -2.91
CA GLU A 119 1.67 -14.75 -2.68
C GLU A 119 0.41 -15.49 -2.21
N SER A 120 -0.31 -14.90 -1.26
CA SER A 120 -1.55 -15.48 -0.72
C SER A 120 -2.64 -15.59 -1.78
N ALA A 121 -2.82 -14.57 -2.62
CA ALA A 121 -3.78 -14.59 -3.73
C ALA A 121 -3.42 -15.62 -4.82
N LEU A 122 -2.13 -15.83 -5.08
CA LEU A 122 -1.66 -16.85 -6.04
C LEU A 122 -1.73 -18.27 -5.45
N ALA A 123 -1.61 -18.41 -4.13
CA ALA A 123 -1.74 -19.69 -3.44
C ALA A 123 -3.19 -20.21 -3.37
N GLU A 124 -4.19 -19.35 -3.62
CA GLU A 124 -5.60 -19.75 -3.74
C GLU A 124 -5.93 -20.49 -5.06
N VAL A 125 -5.02 -20.48 -6.04
CA VAL A 125 -5.22 -21.19 -7.32
C VAL A 125 -5.23 -22.70 -7.10
N ASP A 126 -6.23 -23.38 -7.65
CA ASP A 126 -6.33 -24.84 -7.58
C ASP A 126 -5.10 -25.50 -8.19
N TYR A 127 -4.46 -26.36 -7.40
CA TYR A 127 -3.30 -27.11 -7.83
C TYR A 127 -3.59 -28.03 -9.04
N GLY A 128 -4.83 -28.52 -9.18
CA GLY A 128 -5.26 -29.29 -10.33
C GLY A 128 -5.18 -28.52 -11.66
N LEU A 129 -5.38 -27.19 -11.65
CA LEU A 129 -5.18 -26.36 -12.85
C LEU A 129 -3.71 -26.26 -13.24
N ILE A 130 -2.83 -26.27 -12.24
CA ILE A 130 -1.37 -26.24 -12.42
C ILE A 130 -0.91 -27.57 -13.00
N GLU A 131 -1.32 -28.70 -12.41
CA GLU A 131 -1.00 -30.05 -12.91
C GLU A 131 -1.53 -30.29 -14.32
N ALA A 132 -2.73 -29.81 -14.62
CA ALA A 132 -3.29 -29.89 -15.98
C ALA A 132 -2.44 -29.09 -16.98
N ALA A 133 -2.00 -27.88 -16.61
CA ALA A 133 -1.13 -27.07 -17.45
C ALA A 133 0.26 -27.70 -17.65
N GLU A 134 0.85 -28.28 -16.60
CA GLU A 134 2.10 -29.06 -16.69
C GLU A 134 1.94 -30.27 -17.61
N SER A 135 0.82 -31.00 -17.51
CA SER A 135 0.52 -32.17 -18.35
C SER A 135 0.30 -31.82 -19.82
N MET A 136 -0.15 -30.60 -20.12
CA MET A 136 -0.24 -30.06 -21.49
C MET A 136 1.12 -29.62 -22.05
N GLY A 137 2.20 -29.68 -21.27
CA GLY A 137 3.55 -29.28 -21.69
C GLY A 137 3.81 -27.78 -21.63
N ASN A 138 2.99 -27.01 -20.90
CA ASN A 138 3.23 -25.58 -20.74
C ASN A 138 4.54 -25.33 -19.97
N SER A 139 5.32 -24.37 -20.43
CA SER A 139 6.52 -23.92 -19.71
C SER A 139 6.15 -23.22 -18.40
N PRO A 140 7.05 -23.15 -17.40
CA PRO A 140 6.79 -22.47 -16.13
C PRO A 140 6.32 -21.01 -16.30
N TRP A 141 6.86 -20.30 -17.30
CA TRP A 141 6.45 -18.94 -17.62
C TRP A 141 5.02 -18.88 -18.15
N GLU A 142 4.63 -19.81 -19.01
CA GLU A 142 3.25 -19.90 -19.48
C GLU A 142 2.28 -20.20 -18.34
N ILE A 143 2.65 -21.07 -17.40
CA ILE A 143 1.82 -21.35 -16.22
C ILE A 143 1.68 -20.08 -15.36
N ILE A 144 2.76 -19.32 -15.16
CA ILE A 144 2.71 -18.05 -14.42
C ILE A 144 1.73 -17.07 -15.05
N PHE A 145 1.87 -16.79 -16.35
CA PHE A 145 1.05 -15.77 -17.00
C PHE A 145 -0.37 -16.24 -17.33
N ARG A 146 -0.56 -17.52 -17.67
CA ARG A 146 -1.86 -18.04 -18.14
C ARG A 146 -2.70 -18.70 -17.06
N VAL A 147 -2.08 -19.19 -15.98
CA VAL A 147 -2.79 -19.86 -14.88
C VAL A 147 -2.72 -18.98 -13.64
N TYR A 148 -1.55 -18.81 -13.02
CA TYR A 148 -1.43 -18.08 -11.76
C TYR A 148 -2.02 -16.66 -11.83
N LEU A 149 -1.56 -15.84 -12.78
CA LEU A 149 -2.01 -14.44 -12.86
C LEU A 149 -3.46 -14.31 -13.34
N LYS A 150 -3.92 -15.21 -14.20
CA LYS A 150 -5.26 -15.14 -14.80
C LYS A 150 -6.34 -15.60 -13.83
N GLU A 151 -6.11 -16.70 -13.14
CA GLU A 151 -7.07 -17.25 -12.17
C GLU A 151 -7.09 -16.45 -10.87
N SER A 152 -5.97 -15.80 -10.50
CA SER A 152 -5.90 -14.98 -9.29
C SER A 152 -6.30 -13.52 -9.48
N VAL A 153 -6.81 -13.08 -10.65
CA VAL A 153 -7.17 -11.66 -10.86
C VAL A 153 -8.06 -11.11 -9.73
N PRO A 154 -9.15 -11.78 -9.30
CA PRO A 154 -9.97 -11.30 -8.19
C PRO A 154 -9.21 -11.23 -6.86
N GLY A 155 -8.29 -12.16 -6.62
CA GLY A 155 -7.43 -12.18 -5.42
C GLY A 155 -6.39 -11.05 -5.43
N ILE A 156 -5.76 -10.80 -6.57
CA ILE A 156 -4.78 -9.72 -6.78
C ILE A 156 -5.46 -8.36 -6.57
N VAL A 157 -6.67 -8.15 -7.10
CA VAL A 157 -7.41 -6.91 -6.90
C VAL A 157 -7.77 -6.71 -5.42
N ARG A 158 -8.18 -7.77 -4.71
CA ARG A 158 -8.40 -7.73 -3.25
C ARG A 158 -7.12 -7.38 -2.50
N ALA A 159 -5.99 -8.01 -2.84
CA ALA A 159 -4.69 -7.71 -2.28
C ALA A 159 -4.29 -6.23 -2.48
N MET A 160 -4.55 -5.69 -3.68
CA MET A 160 -4.32 -4.29 -3.99
C MET A 160 -5.17 -3.37 -3.11
N GLN A 161 -6.47 -3.63 -2.97
CA GLN A 161 -7.35 -2.80 -2.12
C GLN A 161 -6.83 -2.73 -0.69
N ILE A 162 -6.56 -3.89 -0.07
CA ILE A 162 -6.06 -3.96 1.31
C ILE A 162 -4.75 -3.16 1.43
N THR A 163 -3.88 -3.27 0.44
CA THR A 163 -2.58 -2.57 0.41
C THR A 163 -2.75 -1.06 0.28
N PHE A 164 -3.60 -0.57 -0.61
CA PHE A 164 -3.85 0.88 -0.74
C PHE A 164 -4.50 1.47 0.51
N ILE A 165 -5.41 0.74 1.16
CA ILE A 165 -6.01 1.16 2.43
C ILE A 165 -4.95 1.23 3.53
N SER A 166 -4.10 0.19 3.62
CA SER A 166 -2.97 0.19 4.55
C SER A 166 -2.01 1.34 4.28
N LEU A 167 -1.70 1.62 3.01
CA LEU A 167 -0.82 2.69 2.59
C LEU A 167 -1.35 4.07 3.01
N VAL A 168 -2.66 4.34 2.90
CA VAL A 168 -3.27 5.56 3.45
C VAL A 168 -2.97 5.69 4.95
N GLY A 169 -3.10 4.60 5.72
CA GLY A 169 -2.71 4.57 7.13
C GLY A 169 -1.22 4.81 7.37
N LEU A 170 -0.34 4.24 6.55
CA LEU A 170 1.11 4.50 6.62
C LEU A 170 1.43 5.96 6.32
N THR A 171 0.75 6.61 5.38
CA THR A 171 0.95 8.04 5.12
C THR A 171 0.58 8.90 6.33
N ALA A 172 -0.46 8.52 7.08
CA ALA A 172 -0.83 9.23 8.30
C ALA A 172 0.23 9.08 9.40
N MET A 173 0.78 7.88 9.57
CA MET A 173 1.92 7.65 10.47
C MET A 173 3.17 8.40 10.04
N ALA A 174 3.44 8.48 8.72
CA ALA A 174 4.54 9.29 8.19
C ALA A 174 4.35 10.79 8.49
N GLY A 175 3.10 11.27 8.51
CA GLY A 175 2.78 12.63 8.92
C GLY A 175 3.26 12.96 10.34
N ALA A 176 3.18 12.00 11.27
CA ALA A 176 3.63 12.19 12.66
C ALA A 176 5.14 12.49 12.80
N VAL A 177 5.92 12.11 11.79
CA VAL A 177 7.38 12.28 11.74
C VAL A 177 7.81 13.28 10.66
N GLY A 178 6.89 14.16 10.25
CA GLY A 178 7.17 15.25 9.34
C GLY A 178 7.07 14.88 7.85
N GLY A 179 6.39 13.80 7.50
CA GLY A 179 6.13 13.40 6.11
C GLY A 179 5.08 14.26 5.38
N GLY A 180 4.35 15.11 6.11
CA GLY A 180 3.24 15.90 5.57
C GLY A 180 1.95 15.09 5.40
N GLY A 181 1.04 15.60 4.59
CA GLY A 181 -0.25 14.98 4.31
C GLY A 181 -1.32 15.28 5.36
N LEU A 182 -2.45 14.60 5.22
CA LEU A 182 -3.60 14.69 6.14
C LEU A 182 -3.24 14.27 7.57
N GLY A 183 -2.41 13.23 7.74
CA GLY A 183 -2.00 12.81 9.09
C GLY A 183 -1.23 13.89 9.84
N ASP A 184 -0.32 14.57 9.14
CA ASP A 184 0.42 15.70 9.69
C ASP A 184 -0.51 16.89 10.02
N PHE A 185 -1.50 17.20 9.17
CA PHE A 185 -2.51 18.23 9.45
C PHE A 185 -3.33 17.90 10.72
N ALA A 186 -3.83 16.67 10.83
CA ALA A 186 -4.57 16.20 12.00
C ALA A 186 -3.73 16.23 13.27
N ILE A 187 -2.45 15.87 13.19
CA ILE A 187 -1.57 15.87 14.36
C ILE A 187 -1.22 17.30 14.76
N ARG A 188 -0.72 18.12 13.83
CA ARG A 188 -0.23 19.48 14.13
C ARG A 188 -1.34 20.41 14.61
N TYR A 189 -2.53 20.35 14.02
CA TYR A 189 -3.64 21.23 14.37
C TYR A 189 -4.65 20.55 15.28
N GLY A 190 -5.09 19.35 14.90
CA GLY A 190 -6.12 18.64 15.65
C GLY A 190 -5.65 18.19 17.03
N HIS A 191 -4.59 17.39 17.08
CA HIS A 191 -4.09 16.82 18.33
C HIS A 191 -3.26 17.83 19.14
N SER A 192 -2.19 18.38 18.55
CA SER A 192 -1.23 19.23 19.27
C SER A 192 -1.79 20.59 19.69
N ARG A 193 -2.79 21.13 18.98
CA ARG A 193 -3.44 22.41 19.34
C ARG A 193 -4.86 22.23 19.90
N GLY A 194 -5.30 20.98 20.10
CA GLY A 194 -6.63 20.68 20.63
C GLY A 194 -7.81 21.10 19.74
N GLN A 195 -7.60 21.28 18.43
CA GLN A 195 -8.64 21.67 17.47
C GLN A 195 -9.43 20.43 17.04
N THR A 196 -10.35 19.97 17.88
CA THR A 196 -11.06 18.70 17.68
C THR A 196 -11.84 18.62 16.36
N ASP A 197 -12.35 19.74 15.86
CA ASP A 197 -12.99 19.85 14.55
C ASP A 197 -12.04 19.47 13.39
N VAL A 198 -10.77 19.88 13.45
CA VAL A 198 -9.75 19.50 12.47
C VAL A 198 -9.52 17.99 12.48
N THR A 199 -9.45 17.38 13.65
CA THR A 199 -9.30 15.92 13.79
C THR A 199 -10.46 15.19 13.13
N TYR A 200 -11.71 15.56 13.45
CA TYR A 200 -12.88 14.88 12.91
C TYR A 200 -13.04 15.06 11.40
N VAL A 201 -12.82 16.28 10.88
CA VAL A 201 -12.86 16.51 9.43
C VAL A 201 -11.79 15.69 8.72
N THR A 202 -10.58 15.63 9.26
CA THR A 202 -9.51 14.81 8.66
C THR A 202 -9.85 13.32 8.66
N VAL A 203 -10.41 12.81 9.76
CA VAL A 203 -10.90 11.42 9.84
C VAL A 203 -11.97 11.16 8.79
N ILE A 204 -12.95 12.04 8.63
CA ILE A 204 -14.00 11.91 7.62
C ILE A 204 -13.40 11.87 6.20
N ILE A 205 -12.45 12.75 5.90
CA ILE A 205 -11.78 12.77 4.59
C ILE A 205 -11.04 11.45 4.34
N ILE A 206 -10.29 10.95 5.32
CA ILE A 206 -9.58 9.67 5.20
C ILE A 206 -10.58 8.51 5.02
N LEU A 207 -11.69 8.50 5.75
CA LEU A 207 -12.75 7.50 5.59
C LEU A 207 -13.33 7.52 4.19
N ILE A 208 -13.62 8.70 3.63
CA ILE A 208 -14.10 8.84 2.26
C ILE A 208 -13.07 8.30 1.26
N MET A 209 -11.78 8.62 1.43
CA MET A 209 -10.71 8.09 0.56
C MET A 209 -10.64 6.56 0.60
N VAL A 210 -10.69 5.98 1.81
CA VAL A 210 -10.69 4.52 2.01
C VAL A 210 -11.93 3.89 1.38
N SER A 211 -13.11 4.47 1.57
CA SER A 211 -14.36 4.00 0.95
C SER A 211 -14.28 4.05 -0.57
N ILE A 212 -13.72 5.10 -1.17
CA ILE A 212 -13.52 5.18 -2.63
C ILE A 212 -12.63 4.03 -3.11
N ILE A 213 -11.48 3.80 -2.46
CA ILE A 213 -10.57 2.69 -2.80
C ILE A 213 -11.29 1.34 -2.71
N GLN A 214 -12.08 1.12 -1.65
CA GLN A 214 -12.86 -0.10 -1.46
C GLN A 214 -13.93 -0.27 -2.55
N SER A 215 -14.70 0.77 -2.84
CA SER A 215 -15.76 0.74 -3.85
C SER A 215 -15.19 0.48 -5.25
N THR A 216 -14.10 1.15 -5.63
CA THR A 216 -13.45 0.95 -6.93
C THR A 216 -12.96 -0.48 -7.09
N GLY A 217 -12.24 -1.04 -6.12
CA GLY A 217 -11.77 -2.42 -6.26
C GLY A 217 -12.91 -3.45 -6.21
N SER A 218 -13.97 -3.21 -5.42
CA SER A 218 -15.14 -4.10 -5.37
C SER A 218 -15.89 -4.11 -6.70
N TYR A 219 -15.96 -2.97 -7.36
CA TYR A 219 -16.49 -2.86 -8.72
C TYR A 219 -15.66 -3.64 -9.73
N VAL A 220 -14.32 -3.53 -9.67
CA VAL A 220 -13.41 -4.28 -10.55
C VAL A 220 -13.57 -5.78 -10.34
N ILE A 221 -13.59 -6.25 -9.08
CA ILE A 221 -13.76 -7.67 -8.74
C ILE A 221 -15.05 -8.22 -9.34
N LYS A 222 -16.19 -7.54 -9.14
CA LYS A 222 -17.48 -7.96 -9.70
C LYS A 222 -17.50 -8.08 -11.23
N LYS A 223 -16.64 -7.33 -11.92
CA LYS A 223 -16.51 -7.38 -13.37
C LYS A 223 -15.57 -8.50 -13.86
N THR A 224 -14.61 -8.90 -13.02
CA THR A 224 -13.63 -9.95 -13.32
C THR A 224 -14.05 -11.34 -12.85
N THR A 225 -14.98 -11.43 -11.88
CA THR A 225 -15.61 -12.70 -11.51
C THR A 225 -16.76 -12.97 -12.49
N HIS A 226 -16.60 -14.01 -13.31
CA HIS A 226 -17.67 -14.53 -14.17
C HIS A 226 -18.72 -15.28 -13.36
#